data_AF-A0A843GU70-F1
#
_entry.id   AF-A0A843GU70-F1
#
_cell.length_a   1.000
_cell.length_b   1.000
_cell.length_c   1.000
_cell.angle_alpha   90.00
_cell.angle_beta   90.00
_cell.angle_gamma   90.00
#
_symmetry.space_group_name_H-M   'P 1'
#
loop_
_entity.id
_entity.type
_entity.pdbx_description
1 polymer ?
#
loop_
_entity_poly.entity_id
_entity_poly.type
_entity_poly.pdbx_seq_one_letter_code
_entity_poly.pdbx_strand_id
1 'polypeptide(L)'
;MNFINPYFQPQTIQNVTQQSQALCFFVKSPNDLVRTDIMPNVFYLGINRDNKEIYVRRMNNDGNIEVETYSLSTGKEEKTDLKIIADRLDVIEKKLEGKNESATQPVA
;
A
#
# COMPACT_ATOMS: atom_id res chain seq x y z
N MET A 1 -27.78 24.68 -44.84
CA MET A 1 -26.89 25.41 -43.91
C MET A 1 -26.67 24.53 -42.70
N ASN A 2 -25.43 24.12 -42.43
CA ASN A 2 -25.12 23.16 -41.37
C ASN A 2 -24.58 23.95 -40.17
N PHE A 3 -25.31 23.92 -39.05
CA PHE A 3 -24.92 24.64 -37.83
C PHE A 3 -24.02 23.72 -36.98
N ILE A 4 -22.72 23.99 -37.01
CA ILE A 4 -21.76 23.30 -36.12
C ILE A 4 -21.88 23.95 -34.75
N ASN A 5 -22.30 23.18 -33.76
CA ASN A 5 -22.46 23.60 -32.37
C ASN A 5 -21.08 23.87 -31.74
N PRO A 6 -20.76 25.11 -31.31
CA PRO A 6 -19.42 25.49 -30.84
C PRO A 6 -19.05 24.93 -29.45
N TYR A 7 -19.96 24.21 -28.78
CA TYR A 7 -19.75 23.76 -27.39
C TYR A 7 -19.21 22.33 -27.23
N PHE A 8 -18.95 21.60 -28.31
CA PHE A 8 -18.24 20.31 -28.21
C PHE A 8 -16.72 20.53 -28.32
N GLN A 9 -16.10 21.00 -27.23
CA GLN A 9 -14.66 20.86 -27.04
C GLN A 9 -14.40 19.54 -26.31
N PRO A 10 -13.67 18.58 -26.91
CA PRO A 10 -13.24 17.40 -26.18
C PRO A 10 -12.30 17.84 -25.07
N GLN A 11 -12.71 17.67 -23.81
CA GLN A 11 -11.81 17.88 -22.68
C GLN A 11 -10.70 16.83 -22.77
N THR A 12 -9.47 17.29 -22.96
CA THR A 12 -8.30 16.43 -22.93
C THR A 12 -8.05 16.04 -21.48
N ILE A 13 -8.05 14.73 -21.21
CA ILE A 13 -7.64 14.20 -19.91
C ILE A 13 -6.14 14.50 -19.78
N GLN A 14 -5.79 15.51 -18.99
CA GLN A 14 -4.40 15.74 -18.61
C GLN A 14 -3.97 14.63 -17.66
N ASN A 15 -3.19 13.68 -18.19
CA ASN A 15 -2.48 12.72 -17.35
C ASN A 15 -1.42 13.47 -16.55
N VAL A 16 -1.74 13.83 -15.30
CA VAL A 16 -0.76 14.36 -14.36
C VAL A 16 0.13 13.20 -13.95
N THR A 17 1.29 13.07 -14.56
CA THR A 17 2.35 12.18 -14.06
C THR A 17 2.88 12.77 -12.75
N GLN A 18 2.25 12.42 -11.63
CA GLN A 18 2.81 12.75 -10.31
C GLN A 18 4.14 12.02 -10.15
N GLN A 19 5.25 12.77 -10.29
CA GLN A 19 6.55 12.29 -9.87
C GLN A 19 6.54 12.19 -8.34
N SER A 20 6.49 10.96 -7.84
CA SER A 20 6.70 10.68 -6.43
C SER A 20 8.18 10.98 -6.11
N GLN A 21 8.41 11.73 -5.03
CA GLN A 21 9.75 12.05 -4.56
C GLN A 21 10.08 11.23 -3.32
N ALA A 22 11.34 10.87 -3.14
CA ALA A 22 11.81 10.17 -1.94
C ALA A 22 12.93 10.97 -1.27
N LEU A 23 12.77 11.25 0.03
CA LEU A 23 13.77 11.87 0.88
C LEU A 23 14.26 10.86 1.90
N CYS A 24 15.57 10.80 2.12
CA CYS A 24 16.19 9.75 2.95
C CYS A 24 17.07 10.36 4.04
N PHE A 25 16.94 9.86 5.27
CA PHE A 25 17.58 10.38 6.47
C PHE A 25 18.18 9.25 7.31
N PHE A 26 19.30 9.52 7.98
CA PHE A 26 19.77 8.64 9.05
C PHE A 26 19.10 9.04 10.36
N VAL A 27 18.48 8.08 11.03
CA VAL A 27 17.69 8.33 12.24
C VAL A 27 17.97 7.28 13.31
N LYS A 28 17.67 7.63 14.56
CA LYS A 28 17.84 6.76 15.73
C LYS A 28 16.55 6.03 16.08
N SER A 29 15.40 6.60 15.73
CA SER A 29 14.07 6.05 16.04
C SER A 29 13.02 6.54 15.03
N PRO A 30 11.85 5.89 14.92
CA PRO A 30 10.76 6.36 14.07
C PRO A 30 10.24 7.75 14.49
N ASN A 31 10.37 8.11 15.76
CA ASN A 31 9.96 9.44 16.26
C ASN A 31 10.76 10.59 15.62
N ASP A 32 11.98 10.33 15.16
CA ASP A 32 12.79 11.33 14.46
C ASP A 32 12.17 11.68 13.11
N LEU A 33 11.49 10.72 12.46
CA LEU A 33 10.75 10.96 11.22
C LEU A 33 9.41 11.66 11.43
N VAL A 34 8.78 11.47 12.59
CA VAL A 34 7.47 12.08 12.89
C VAL A 34 7.59 13.59 13.03
N ARG A 35 8.77 14.09 13.44
CA ARG A 35 9.05 15.52 13.63
C ARG A 35 9.24 16.30 12.33
N THR A 36 9.35 15.63 11.19
CA THR A 36 9.51 16.28 9.88
C THR A 36 8.15 16.75 9.36
N ASP A 37 8.09 17.92 8.71
CA ASP A 37 6.90 18.27 7.94
C ASP A 37 6.81 17.39 6.69
N ILE A 38 5.61 16.92 6.41
CA ILE A 38 5.33 15.92 5.37
C ILE A 38 4.47 16.53 4.27
N MET A 39 4.91 16.34 3.04
CA MET A 39 4.23 16.81 1.85
C MET A 39 3.48 15.65 1.16
N PRO A 40 2.35 15.93 0.49
CA PRO A 40 1.70 14.97 -0.38
C PRO A 40 2.69 14.46 -1.45
N ASN A 41 2.59 13.18 -1.80
CA ASN A 41 3.38 12.53 -2.84
C ASN A 41 4.90 12.46 -2.56
N VAL A 42 5.31 12.70 -1.31
CA VAL A 42 6.70 12.54 -0.86
C VAL A 42 6.81 11.37 0.12
N PHE A 43 7.74 10.46 -0.17
CA PHE A 43 8.13 9.36 0.70
C PHE A 43 9.31 9.80 1.55
N TYR A 44 9.21 9.61 2.87
CA TYR A 44 10.29 9.88 3.80
C TYR A 44 10.82 8.55 4.32
N LEU A 45 12.09 8.27 4.04
CA LEU A 45 12.78 7.06 4.47
C LEU A 45 13.76 7.39 5.60
N GLY A 46 13.61 6.70 6.74
CA GLY A 46 14.55 6.73 7.85
C GLY A 46 15.36 5.46 7.91
N ILE A 47 16.67 5.58 7.89
CA ILE A 47 17.58 4.44 8.03
C ILE A 47 18.13 4.44 9.45
N ASN A 48 17.73 3.44 10.24
CA ASN A 48 18.34 3.14 11.52
C ASN A 48 19.35 2.01 11.36
N ARG A 49 20.63 2.39 11.33
CA ARG A 49 21.74 1.43 11.16
C ARG A 49 21.98 0.56 12.40
N ASP A 50 21.68 1.09 13.58
CA ASP A 50 21.92 0.41 14.86
C ASP A 50 21.00 -0.82 14.96
N ASN A 51 19.72 -0.66 14.60
CA ASN A 51 18.72 -1.72 14.64
C ASN A 51 18.53 -2.47 13.30
N LYS A 52 19.19 -2.02 12.22
CA LYS A 52 18.97 -2.52 10.85
C LYS A 52 17.50 -2.39 10.42
N GLU A 53 16.93 -1.24 10.68
CA GLU A 53 15.54 -0.90 10.37
C GLU A 53 15.46 0.23 9.35
N ILE A 54 14.43 0.17 8.51
CA ILE A 54 14.01 1.25 7.63
C ILE A 54 12.61 1.68 8.06
N TYR A 55 12.43 2.96 8.34
CA TYR A 55 11.13 3.55 8.60
C TYR A 55 10.65 4.28 7.35
N VAL A 56 9.39 4.11 6.97
CA VAL A 56 8.77 4.79 5.84
C VAL A 56 7.62 5.63 6.35
N ARG A 57 7.68 6.95 6.16
CA ARG A 57 6.58 7.86 6.47
C ARG A 57 6.04 8.48 5.20
N ARG A 58 4.72 8.44 5.04
CA ARG A 58 4.02 9.04 3.89
C ARG A 58 2.62 9.50 4.28
N MET A 59 2.08 10.40 3.47
CA MET A 59 0.67 10.72 3.46
C MET A 59 -0.04 9.77 2.49
N ASN A 60 -1.11 9.11 2.92
CA ASN A 60 -1.95 8.29 2.07
C ASN A 60 -2.97 9.16 1.30
N ASN A 61 -3.74 8.54 0.39
CA ASN A 61 -4.69 9.27 -0.46
C ASN A 61 -5.82 9.97 0.33
N ASP A 62 -6.10 9.52 1.55
CA ASP A 62 -7.11 10.09 2.44
C ASP A 62 -6.54 11.25 3.30
N GLY A 63 -5.25 11.60 3.12
CA GLY A 63 -4.56 12.63 3.90
C GLY A 63 -4.04 12.16 5.25
N ASN A 64 -4.21 10.87 5.59
CA ASN A 64 -3.69 10.30 6.83
C ASN A 64 -2.19 10.01 6.72
N ILE A 65 -1.52 10.09 7.86
CA ILE A 65 -0.06 9.96 7.95
C ILE A 65 0.25 8.59 8.52
N GLU A 66 0.96 7.78 7.74
CA GLU A 66 1.35 6.43 8.13
C GLU A 66 2.86 6.36 8.34
N VAL A 67 3.29 5.58 9.33
CA VAL A 67 4.70 5.23 9.55
C VAL A 67 4.80 3.71 9.57
N GLU A 68 5.48 3.15 8.58
CA GLU A 68 5.77 1.72 8.45
C GLU A 68 7.22 1.46 8.90
N THR A 69 7.47 0.33 9.55
CA THR A 69 8.81 -0.08 9.98
C THR A 69 9.15 -1.41 9.32
N TYR A 70 10.32 -1.46 8.70
CA TYR A 70 10.87 -2.63 8.04
C TYR A 70 12.18 -2.99 8.73
N SER A 71 12.20 -4.09 9.48
CA SER A 71 13.43 -4.61 10.06
C SER A 71 14.04 -5.65 9.12
N LEU A 72 15.37 -5.72 9.09
CA LEU A 72 16.08 -6.84 8.47
C LEU A 72 15.98 -8.08 9.37
N SER A 73 14.77 -8.53 9.68
CA SER A 73 14.57 -9.82 10.32
C SER A 73 14.87 -10.91 9.29
N THR A 74 15.74 -11.85 9.65
CA THR A 74 16.02 -13.07 8.88
C THR A 74 14.72 -13.71 8.36
N GLY A 75 14.34 -13.45 7.11
CA GLY A 75 13.34 -14.18 6.33
C GLY A 75 11.87 -14.18 6.82
N LYS A 76 11.48 -13.40 7.84
CA LYS A 76 10.08 -13.30 8.28
C LYS A 76 9.62 -11.86 8.19
N GLU A 77 9.08 -11.49 7.03
CA GLU A 77 8.29 -10.28 6.86
C GLU A 77 7.26 -10.17 8.00
N GLU A 78 7.37 -9.13 8.82
CA GLU A 78 6.34 -8.82 9.82
C GLU A 78 5.09 -8.40 9.06
N LYS A 79 4.18 -9.35 8.85
CA LYS A 79 2.88 -9.09 8.23
C LYS A 79 2.06 -8.23 9.18
N THR A 80 1.59 -7.08 8.69
CA THR A 80 0.59 -6.27 9.39
C THR A 80 -0.63 -7.14 9.74
N ASP A 81 -1.35 -6.79 10.82
CA ASP A 81 -2.52 -7.56 11.27
C ASP A 81 -3.53 -7.80 10.14
N LEU A 82 -3.72 -6.81 9.26
CA LEU A 82 -4.56 -6.91 8.07
C LEU A 82 -4.07 -7.97 7.08
N LYS A 83 -2.76 -8.08 6.86
CA LYS A 83 -2.18 -9.08 5.99
C LYS A 83 -2.28 -10.49 6.58
N ILE A 84 -2.16 -10.62 7.91
CA ILE A 84 -2.42 -11.87 8.64
C ILE A 84 -3.88 -12.29 8.48
N ILE A 85 -4.82 -11.35 8.63
CA ILE A 85 -6.25 -11.60 8.47
C ILE A 85 -6.55 -12.05 7.03
N ALA A 86 -6.04 -11.34 6.02
CA ALA A 86 -6.23 -11.69 4.61
C ALA A 86 -5.72 -13.11 4.29
N ASP A 87 -4.50 -13.46 4.73
CA ASP A 87 -3.94 -14.79 4.49
C ASP A 87 -4.75 -15.90 5.20
N ARG A 88 -5.35 -15.61 6.37
CA ARG A 88 -6.24 -16.56 7.05
C ARG A 88 -7.56 -16.73 6.31
N LEU A 89 -8.09 -15.67 5.69
CA LEU A 89 -9.30 -15.73 4.87
C LEU A 89 -9.07 -16.60 3.62
N ASP A 90 -7.96 -16.41 2.90
CA ASP A 90 -7.60 -17.23 1.73
C ASP A 90 -7.49 -18.73 2.08
N VAL A 91 -6.94 -19.06 3.24
CA VAL A 91 -6.84 -20.45 3.72
C VAL A 91 -8.21 -21.03 4.06
N ILE A 92 -9.11 -20.22 4.62
CA ILE A 92 -10.48 -20.65 4.94
C ILE A 92 -11.27 -20.88 3.66
N GLU A 93 -11.16 -19.97 2.68
CA GLU A 93 -11.82 -20.07 1.37
C GLU A 93 -11.42 -21.36 0.66
N LYS A 94 -10.11 -21.64 0.52
CA LYS A 94 -9.62 -22.88 -0.09
C LYS A 94 -10.10 -24.15 0.63
N LYS A 95 -10.24 -24.10 1.96
CA LYS A 95 -10.75 -25.24 2.74
C LYS A 95 -12.24 -25.46 2.54
N LEU A 96 -13.00 -24.41 2.26
CA LEU A 96 -14.43 -24.49 1.97
C LEU A 96 -14.67 -24.98 0.54
N GLU A 97 -13.89 -24.51 -0.43
CA GLU A 97 -13.93 -24.98 -1.81
C GLU A 97 -13.61 -26.48 -1.91
N GLY A 98 -12.55 -26.95 -1.25
CA GLY A 98 -12.18 -28.37 -1.23
C GLY A 98 -13.15 -29.29 -0.47
N LYS A 99 -14.05 -28.74 0.34
CA LYS A 99 -15.11 -29.52 1.02
C LYS A 99 -16.38 -29.66 0.19
N ASN A 100 -16.62 -28.80 -0.79
CA ASN A 100 -17.80 -28.88 -1.65
C ASN A 100 -17.69 -29.94 -2.74
N GLU A 101 -16.48 -30.42 -3.06
CA GLU A 101 -16.28 -31.50 -4.06
C GLU A 101 -16.51 -32.92 -3.52
N SER A 102 -16.63 -33.10 -2.20
CA SER A 102 -16.76 -34.42 -1.56
C SER A 102 -18.19 -34.80 -1.13
N ALA A 103 -19.19 -33.97 -1.44
CA ALA A 103 -20.59 -34.19 -1.03
C ALA A 103 -21.55 -34.65 -2.14
N THR A 104 -21.05 -35.07 -3.31
CA THR A 104 -21.91 -35.56 -4.40
C THR A 104 -21.37 -36.87 -4.97
N GLN A 105 -21.51 -37.97 -4.22
CA GLN A 105 -21.47 -39.31 -4.82
C GLN A 105 -22.85 -39.63 -5.42
N PRO A 106 -22.95 -40.12 -6.67
CA PRO A 106 -24.21 -40.57 -7.24
C PRO A 106 -24.66 -41.86 -6.55
N VAL A 107 -25.94 -41.89 -6.16
CA VAL A 107 -26.63 -43.10 -5.68
C VAL A 107 -26.73 -44.07 -6.86
N ALA A 108 -26.15 -45.27 -6.71
CA ALA A 108 -26.30 -46.40 -7.62
C ALA A 108 -27.63 -47.14 -7.38
#